data_AF-A0A8I0G6R4-F1
#
_entry.id   AF-A0A8I0G6R4-F1
#
_cell.length_a   1.000
_cell.length_b   1.000
_cell.length_c   1.000
_cell.angle_alpha   90.00
_cell.angle_beta   90.00
_cell.angle_gamma   90.00
#
_symmetry.space_group_name_H-M   'P 1'
#
loop_
_entity.id
_entity.type
_entity.pdbx_description
1 polymer ?
#
loop_
_entity_poly.entity_id
_entity_poly.type
_entity_poly.pdbx_seq_one_letter_code
_entity_poly.pdbx_strand_id
1 'polypeptide(L)'
;MAWFRRSASHPVTTADPGGAAETRRDRAVALAGALPTGQGPWDAADRDIEERPRLDLGALQLPAISGMQLVPVPDPADQQRIGALEIVVAASQMQISLVATKRSGGLWAGMVEEFAEALAAQDIPHEIVLDADITRMTAEPQSEQGAMPMLAEAYQGRGWLMRVIYRGAAATDEAARECLSDVVRGCVVRRGEEFLAPGDTIALSPPQNVADGTEG
;
A
#
# COMPACT_ATOMS: atom_id res chain seq x y z
N MET A 1 -3.45 -66.80 -10.87
CA MET A 1 -4.50 -66.33 -9.94
C MET A 1 -4.02 -66.53 -8.51
N ALA A 2 -4.47 -65.68 -7.59
CA ALA A 2 -4.22 -65.69 -6.13
C ALA A 2 -2.74 -65.58 -5.67
N TRP A 3 -2.39 -65.10 -4.47
CA TRP A 3 -2.79 -63.93 -3.65
C TRP A 3 -2.12 -64.12 -2.25
N PHE A 4 -1.35 -63.12 -1.76
CA PHE A 4 -1.10 -62.79 -0.33
C PHE A 4 -0.44 -63.85 0.63
N ARG A 5 0.59 -63.57 1.45
CA ARG A 5 0.84 -62.48 2.46
C ARG A 5 2.36 -62.37 2.81
N ARG A 6 2.90 -61.18 3.12
CA ARG A 6 3.31 -60.63 4.47
C ARG A 6 3.97 -61.65 5.43
N SER A 7 5.02 -61.35 6.20
CA SER A 7 5.69 -60.10 6.61
C SER A 7 7.07 -60.44 7.26
N ALA A 8 7.99 -59.54 7.67
CA ALA A 8 8.10 -58.08 7.69
C ALA A 8 9.59 -57.65 7.80
N SER A 9 9.90 -56.37 7.60
CA SER A 9 11.14 -55.70 8.04
C SER A 9 10.79 -54.46 8.87
N HIS A 10 11.64 -54.11 9.85
CA HIS A 10 11.45 -52.94 10.71
C HIS A 10 11.67 -51.62 9.93
N PRO A 11 10.93 -50.54 10.23
CA PRO A 11 11.24 -49.21 9.72
C PRO A 11 12.42 -48.62 10.47
N VAL A 12 13.34 -47.98 9.75
CA VAL A 12 14.22 -46.96 10.34
C VAL A 12 13.52 -45.61 10.18
N THR A 13 13.32 -44.88 11.27
CA THR A 13 12.81 -43.51 11.22
C THR A 13 13.95 -42.59 10.80
N THR A 14 13.94 -42.15 9.55
CA THR A 14 14.54 -40.88 9.15
C THR A 14 13.49 -39.79 9.37
N ALA A 15 13.79 -38.81 10.22
CA ALA A 15 12.94 -37.65 10.40
C ALA A 15 12.97 -36.78 9.14
N ASP A 16 11.79 -36.46 8.60
CA ASP A 16 11.62 -35.51 7.50
C ASP A 16 11.54 -34.07 8.04
N PRO A 17 12.41 -33.13 7.61
CA PRO A 17 12.33 -31.73 8.01
C PRO A 17 11.25 -30.92 7.26
N GLY A 18 10.49 -31.50 6.32
CA GLY A 18 9.53 -30.77 5.48
C GLY A 18 8.32 -30.13 6.20
N GLY A 19 7.79 -30.76 7.26
CA GLY A 19 6.47 -30.44 7.81
C GLY A 19 6.26 -29.02 8.39
N ALA A 20 7.34 -28.32 8.75
CA ALA A 20 7.25 -26.98 9.37
C ALA A 20 7.04 -25.83 8.36
N ALA A 21 7.36 -26.05 7.07
CA ALA A 21 7.25 -25.01 6.04
C ALA A 21 5.88 -25.02 5.34
N GLU A 22 5.27 -26.19 5.20
CA GLU A 22 3.99 -26.38 4.50
C GLU A 22 2.81 -25.91 5.35
N THR A 23 2.76 -26.29 6.63
CA THR A 23 1.70 -25.88 7.58
C THR A 23 1.56 -24.35 7.74
N ARG A 24 2.61 -23.57 7.43
CA ARG A 24 2.57 -22.09 7.43
C ARG A 24 2.03 -21.51 6.10
N ARG A 25 2.14 -22.23 4.98
CA ARG A 25 1.63 -21.80 3.67
C ARG A 25 0.11 -21.94 3.59
N ASP A 26 -0.45 -23.06 4.03
CA ASP A 26 -1.91 -23.30 3.93
C ASP A 26 -2.77 -22.25 4.65
N ARG A 27 -2.30 -21.70 5.77
CA ARG A 27 -3.04 -20.64 6.49
C ARG A 27 -3.01 -19.28 5.79
N ALA A 28 -2.06 -19.05 4.87
CA ALA A 28 -1.95 -17.81 4.09
C ALA A 28 -2.81 -17.84 2.80
N VAL A 29 -3.14 -19.01 2.27
CA VAL A 29 -3.92 -19.17 1.03
C VAL A 29 -5.43 -18.89 1.22
N ALA A 30 -5.92 -18.89 2.46
CA ALA A 30 -7.34 -18.74 2.77
C ALA A 30 -7.89 -17.30 2.82
N LEU A 31 -7.06 -16.27 2.59
CA LEU A 31 -7.44 -14.85 2.71
C LEU A 31 -7.55 -14.09 1.38
N ALA A 32 -7.59 -14.79 0.25
CA ALA A 32 -7.90 -14.22 -1.06
C ALA A 32 -9.41 -13.90 -1.21
N GLY A 33 -9.92 -13.01 -0.37
CA GLY A 33 -11.24 -12.39 -0.54
C GLY A 33 -11.23 -11.44 -1.73
N ALA A 34 -12.27 -11.52 -2.58
CA ALA A 34 -12.40 -10.67 -3.76
C ALA A 34 -12.38 -9.18 -3.38
N LEU A 35 -11.73 -8.36 -4.21
CA LEU A 35 -11.52 -6.94 -3.93
C LEU A 35 -12.78 -6.14 -4.34
N PRO A 36 -13.29 -5.20 -3.49
CA PRO A 36 -14.49 -4.45 -3.82
C PRO A 36 -14.21 -3.34 -4.84
N THR A 37 -15.06 -3.26 -5.86
CA THR A 37 -15.05 -2.15 -6.82
C THR A 37 -15.70 -0.90 -6.25
N GLY A 38 -14.89 0.01 -5.70
CA GLY A 38 -15.25 1.41 -5.47
C GLY A 38 -15.39 1.84 -4.01
N GLN A 39 -14.95 3.08 -3.75
CA GLN A 39 -14.83 3.79 -2.48
C GLN A 39 -13.62 3.45 -1.59
N GLY A 40 -13.10 4.50 -0.95
CA GLY A 40 -11.83 4.56 -0.24
C GLY A 40 -10.70 5.21 -1.06
N PRO A 41 -9.59 5.66 -0.43
CA PRO A 41 -9.23 5.47 0.97
C PRO A 41 -10.19 6.20 1.92
N TRP A 42 -10.51 5.53 3.03
CA TRP A 42 -11.57 5.92 3.96
C TRP A 42 -11.05 6.81 5.08
N ASP A 43 -11.88 7.70 5.60
CA ASP A 43 -11.63 8.32 6.90
C ASP A 43 -12.09 7.38 8.01
N ALA A 44 -11.34 7.26 9.12
CA ALA A 44 -11.72 6.38 10.22
C ALA A 44 -13.04 6.76 10.93
N ALA A 45 -13.61 7.94 10.65
CA ALA A 45 -14.94 8.35 11.10
C ALA A 45 -16.07 8.07 10.08
N ASP A 46 -15.78 7.43 8.95
CA ASP A 46 -16.78 6.96 8.00
C ASP A 46 -17.52 5.72 8.55
N ARG A 47 -18.78 5.54 8.15
CA ARG A 47 -19.69 4.55 8.78
C ARG A 47 -19.76 3.20 8.08
N ASP A 48 -19.48 3.18 6.78
CA ASP A 48 -19.70 2.03 5.90
C ASP A 48 -18.37 1.39 5.45
N ILE A 49 -17.34 1.52 6.29
CA ILE A 49 -16.00 0.94 6.05
C ILE A 49 -16.10 -0.60 6.10
N GLU A 50 -15.67 -1.27 5.03
CA GLU A 50 -15.61 -2.73 4.98
C GLU A 50 -14.70 -3.31 6.08
N GLU A 51 -15.27 -4.22 6.89
CA GLU A 51 -14.51 -5.04 7.85
C GLU A 51 -13.63 -6.04 7.12
N ARG A 52 -12.32 -5.79 7.13
CA ARG A 52 -11.30 -6.66 6.54
C ARG A 52 -9.98 -6.57 7.32
N PRO A 53 -9.12 -7.61 7.31
CA PRO A 53 -7.84 -7.57 7.99
C PRO A 53 -6.92 -6.49 7.41
N ARG A 54 -6.35 -5.69 8.29
CA ARG A 54 -5.50 -4.53 7.98
C ARG A 54 -4.30 -4.52 8.91
N LEU A 55 -3.16 -4.12 8.37
CA LEU A 55 -1.97 -3.82 9.14
C LEU A 55 -2.12 -2.42 9.74
N ASP A 56 -1.99 -2.30 11.05
CA ASP A 56 -2.03 -1.01 11.74
C ASP A 56 -0.65 -0.36 11.73
N LEU A 57 -0.56 0.80 11.09
CA LEU A 57 0.61 1.66 10.97
C LEU A 57 0.36 3.00 11.68
N GLY A 58 -0.47 3.01 12.73
CA GLY A 58 -0.86 4.20 13.49
C GLY A 58 -1.83 5.08 12.70
N ALA A 59 -1.29 5.97 11.86
CA ALA A 59 -2.09 6.90 11.06
C ALA A 59 -2.74 6.26 9.82
N LEU A 60 -2.32 5.05 9.44
CA LEU A 60 -2.81 4.32 8.27
C LEU A 60 -3.13 2.86 8.65
N GLN A 61 -4.28 2.36 8.21
CA GLN A 61 -4.61 0.93 8.24
C GLN A 61 -4.63 0.38 6.82
N LEU A 62 -3.61 -0.41 6.51
CA LEU A 62 -3.27 -0.87 5.16
C LEU A 62 -3.78 -2.31 4.94
N PRO A 63 -4.59 -2.61 3.91
CA PRO A 63 -4.92 -3.99 3.56
C PRO A 63 -3.65 -4.78 3.23
N ALA A 64 -3.49 -5.95 3.85
CA ALA A 64 -2.39 -6.86 3.52
C ALA A 64 -2.80 -7.77 2.36
N ILE A 65 -1.99 -7.83 1.30
CA ILE A 65 -2.20 -8.74 0.16
C ILE A 65 -1.01 -9.68 -0.03
N SER A 66 -1.23 -10.81 -0.71
CA SER A 66 -0.20 -11.83 -0.91
C SER A 66 0.98 -11.31 -1.73
N GLY A 67 2.20 -11.59 -1.26
CA GLY A 67 3.45 -11.16 -1.93
C GLY A 67 3.89 -9.73 -1.64
N MET A 68 3.05 -8.92 -0.99
CA MET A 68 3.33 -7.54 -0.60
C MET A 68 4.59 -7.43 0.28
N GLN A 69 5.57 -6.63 -0.15
CA GLN A 69 6.70 -6.21 0.66
C GLN A 69 6.50 -4.76 1.08
N LEU A 70 6.85 -4.44 2.33
CA LEU A 70 6.71 -3.11 2.92
C LEU A 70 8.09 -2.59 3.31
N VAL A 71 8.47 -1.42 2.79
CA VAL A 71 9.73 -0.75 3.13
C VAL A 71 9.41 0.64 3.68
N PRO A 72 9.65 0.89 4.99
CA PRO A 72 9.50 2.21 5.57
C PRO A 72 10.43 3.23 4.92
N VAL A 73 9.90 4.40 4.58
CA VAL A 73 10.66 5.54 4.04
C VAL A 73 10.71 6.64 5.11
N PRO A 74 11.90 7.07 5.55
CA PRO A 74 12.03 8.13 6.54
C PRO A 74 11.39 9.45 6.10
N ASP A 75 10.85 10.21 7.05
CA ASP A 75 10.34 11.57 6.82
C ASP A 75 11.53 12.51 6.48
N PRO A 76 11.50 13.26 5.37
CA PRO A 76 12.53 14.25 5.05
C PRO A 76 12.74 15.32 6.14
N ALA A 77 11.71 15.62 6.94
CA ALA A 77 11.79 16.57 8.05
C ALA A 77 12.36 15.95 9.33
N ASP A 78 12.20 14.64 9.54
CA ASP A 78 12.72 13.90 10.70
C ASP A 78 12.99 12.43 10.34
N GLN A 79 14.27 12.11 10.15
CA GLN A 79 14.72 10.77 9.75
C GLN A 79 14.42 9.66 10.78
N GLN A 80 13.96 9.99 12.00
CA GLN A 80 13.51 8.99 12.98
C GLN A 80 12.03 8.61 12.82
N ARG A 81 11.26 9.37 12.02
CA ARG A 81 9.84 9.12 11.72
C ARG A 81 9.69 8.45 10.36
N ILE A 82 8.66 7.62 10.19
CA ILE A 82 8.32 7.03 8.89
C ILE A 82 7.37 7.99 8.19
N GLY A 83 7.85 8.74 7.19
CA GLY A 83 7.03 9.72 6.46
C GLY A 83 6.25 9.12 5.29
N ALA A 84 6.69 7.97 4.79
CA ALA A 84 6.02 7.25 3.71
C ALA A 84 6.29 5.74 3.80
N LEU A 85 5.55 4.96 3.02
CA LEU A 85 5.71 3.52 2.90
C LEU A 85 5.84 3.14 1.43
N GLU A 86 6.94 2.49 1.05
CA GLU A 86 7.07 1.84 -0.25
C GLU A 86 6.47 0.43 -0.17
N ILE A 87 5.63 0.11 -1.14
CA ILE A 87 4.90 -1.14 -1.27
C ILE A 87 5.31 -1.78 -2.59
N VAL A 88 5.83 -3.01 -2.54
CA VAL A 88 6.29 -3.74 -3.73
C VAL A 88 5.48 -5.02 -3.88
N VAL A 89 4.93 -5.24 -5.07
CA VAL A 89 4.14 -6.43 -5.43
C VAL A 89 4.56 -6.88 -6.83
N ALA A 90 5.22 -8.02 -6.92
CA ALA A 90 5.83 -8.54 -8.16
C ALA A 90 6.74 -7.49 -8.85
N ALA A 91 6.35 -6.97 -10.02
CA ALA A 91 7.08 -5.96 -10.79
C ALA A 91 6.50 -4.53 -10.65
N SER A 92 5.47 -4.37 -9.83
CA SER A 92 4.80 -3.10 -9.56
C SER A 92 5.23 -2.53 -8.20
N GLN A 93 5.38 -1.21 -8.12
CA GLN A 93 5.80 -0.49 -6.92
C GLN A 93 4.85 0.69 -6.66
N MET A 94 4.61 1.02 -5.40
CA MET A 94 3.75 2.12 -4.97
C MET A 94 4.27 2.74 -3.68
N GLN A 95 4.43 4.06 -3.66
CA GLN A 95 4.70 4.82 -2.43
C GLN A 95 3.40 5.44 -1.90
N ILE A 96 3.07 5.22 -0.63
CA ILE A 96 1.99 5.94 0.06
C ILE A 96 2.59 6.91 1.08
N SER A 97 2.10 8.15 1.12
CA SER A 97 2.35 9.11 2.20
C SER A 97 1.09 9.86 2.59
N LEU A 98 1.01 10.31 3.85
CA LEU A 98 -0.09 11.11 4.37
C LEU A 98 0.42 12.51 4.72
N VAL A 99 -0.32 13.55 4.33
CA VAL A 99 -0.05 14.93 4.74
C VAL A 99 -1.29 15.55 5.38
N ALA A 100 -1.08 16.40 6.39
CA ALA A 100 -2.15 17.11 7.07
C ALA A 100 -2.74 18.20 6.17
N THR A 101 -4.06 18.35 6.17
CA THR A 101 -4.76 19.42 5.44
C THR A 101 -5.71 20.18 6.35
N LYS A 102 -6.23 21.31 5.87
CA LYS A 102 -7.39 21.97 6.47
C LYS A 102 -8.63 21.09 6.21
N ARG A 103 -9.59 21.07 7.14
CA ARG A 103 -10.90 20.40 6.94
C ARG A 103 -11.67 20.93 5.72
N SER A 104 -11.31 22.10 5.19
CA SER A 104 -11.89 22.72 3.99
C SER A 104 -11.26 22.29 2.66
N GLY A 105 -10.25 21.41 2.66
CA GLY A 105 -9.55 20.97 1.44
C GLY A 105 -8.71 22.08 0.76
N GLY A 106 -8.47 21.91 -0.54
CA GLY A 106 -7.85 22.90 -1.43
C GLY A 106 -6.31 22.90 -1.51
N LEU A 107 -5.62 22.16 -0.64
CA LEU A 107 -4.15 22.14 -0.58
C LEU A 107 -3.53 21.49 -1.83
N TRP A 108 -4.15 20.41 -2.31
CA TRP A 108 -3.60 19.60 -3.39
C TRP A 108 -3.64 20.29 -4.76
N ALA A 109 -4.65 21.11 -5.07
CA ALA A 109 -4.72 21.83 -6.35
C ALA A 109 -3.49 22.73 -6.57
N GLY A 110 -3.10 23.52 -5.55
CA GLY A 110 -1.89 24.33 -5.60
C GLY A 110 -0.60 23.48 -5.68
N MET A 111 -0.54 22.36 -4.96
CA MET A 111 0.61 21.44 -5.06
C MET A 111 0.76 20.82 -6.45
N VAL A 112 -0.35 20.57 -7.16
CA VAL A 112 -0.34 20.06 -8.54
C VAL A 112 0.11 21.13 -9.51
N GLU A 113 -0.36 22.37 -9.36
CA GLU A 113 0.10 23.52 -10.15
C GLU A 113 1.63 23.71 -10.00
N GLU A 114 2.13 23.79 -8.76
CA GLU A 114 3.56 23.89 -8.46
C GLU A 114 4.39 22.72 -9.03
N PHE A 115 3.87 21.49 -8.97
CA PHE A 115 4.58 20.31 -9.48
C PHE A 115 4.53 20.22 -11.01
N ALA A 116 3.43 20.62 -11.64
CA ALA A 116 3.31 20.73 -13.09
C ALA A 116 4.31 21.75 -13.65
N GLU A 117 4.42 22.92 -13.01
CA GLU A 117 5.44 23.93 -13.33
C GLU A 117 6.86 23.36 -13.19
N ALA A 118 7.14 22.59 -12.13
CA ALA A 118 8.44 21.95 -11.94
C ALA A 118 8.77 20.85 -12.97
N LEU A 119 7.77 20.10 -13.46
CA LEU A 119 7.94 19.13 -14.55
C LEU A 119 8.12 19.84 -15.91
N ALA A 120 7.33 20.87 -16.18
CA ALA A 120 7.42 21.70 -17.39
C ALA A 120 8.80 22.38 -17.48
N ALA A 121 9.34 22.89 -16.37
CA ALA A 121 10.67 23.49 -16.31
C ALA A 121 11.83 22.49 -16.56
N GLN A 122 11.55 21.19 -16.59
CA GLN A 122 12.49 20.11 -16.92
C GLN A 122 12.19 19.45 -18.28
N ASP A 123 11.29 20.03 -19.08
CA ASP A 123 10.80 19.47 -20.34
C ASP A 123 10.26 18.03 -20.21
N ILE A 124 9.71 17.65 -19.04
CA ILE A 124 9.14 16.32 -18.80
C ILE A 124 7.66 16.31 -19.25
N PRO A 125 7.29 15.47 -20.24
CA PRO A 125 5.89 15.26 -20.62
C PRO A 125 5.06 14.77 -19.44
N HIS A 126 3.93 15.42 -19.20
CA HIS A 126 3.00 15.10 -18.13
C HIS A 126 1.56 15.41 -18.54
N GLU A 127 0.61 14.65 -17.99
CA GLU A 127 -0.84 14.89 -18.13
C GLU A 127 -1.46 14.94 -16.73
N ILE A 128 -2.40 15.85 -16.51
CA ILE A 128 -3.14 15.99 -15.24
C ILE A 128 -4.62 15.80 -15.50
N VAL A 129 -5.23 14.88 -14.75
CA VAL A 129 -6.67 14.60 -14.77
C VAL A 129 -7.23 14.89 -13.37
N LEU A 130 -8.23 15.78 -13.31
CA LEU A 130 -8.93 16.17 -12.08
C LEU A 130 -10.32 15.50 -12.05
N ASP A 131 -10.48 14.51 -11.18
CA ASP A 131 -11.78 13.96 -10.79
C ASP A 131 -12.23 14.56 -9.44
N ALA A 132 -13.46 14.28 -9.01
CA ALA A 132 -14.08 14.93 -7.84
C ALA A 132 -13.29 14.73 -6.53
N ASP A 133 -12.80 13.51 -6.29
CA ASP A 133 -12.10 13.10 -5.06
C ASP A 133 -10.67 12.60 -5.31
N ILE A 134 -10.28 12.46 -6.58
CA ILE A 134 -8.99 11.96 -7.05
C ILE A 134 -8.40 12.95 -8.03
N THR A 135 -7.12 13.22 -7.90
CA THR A 135 -6.35 13.84 -8.99
C THR A 135 -5.25 12.89 -9.41
N ARG A 136 -5.08 12.72 -10.71
CA ARG A 136 -4.09 11.86 -11.32
C ARG A 136 -3.10 12.69 -12.14
N MET A 137 -1.83 12.35 -12.06
CA MET A 137 -0.77 12.98 -12.85
C MET A 137 0.21 11.92 -13.37
N THR A 138 0.33 11.78 -14.68
CA THR A 138 1.38 10.95 -15.32
C THR A 138 2.63 11.79 -15.56
N ALA A 139 3.80 11.16 -15.54
CA ALA A 139 5.02 11.75 -16.07
C ALA A 139 5.85 10.68 -16.80
N GLU A 140 6.18 10.95 -18.06
CA GLU A 140 6.88 10.02 -18.96
C GLU A 140 8.19 10.64 -19.49
N PRO A 141 9.34 10.35 -18.85
CA PRO A 141 10.62 10.90 -19.30
C PRO A 141 11.05 10.34 -20.67
N GLN A 142 11.24 11.20 -21.66
CA GLN A 142 11.97 10.83 -22.88
C GLN A 142 13.47 10.70 -22.54
N SER A 143 13.99 9.48 -22.53
CA SER A 143 15.18 9.14 -21.75
C SER A 143 16.53 9.40 -22.42
N GLU A 144 17.46 10.00 -21.66
CA GLU A 144 18.85 9.48 -21.53
C GLU A 144 19.33 9.32 -20.07
N GLN A 145 18.62 9.91 -19.08
CA GLN A 145 19.17 10.14 -17.73
C GLN A 145 18.60 9.22 -16.62
N GLY A 146 17.99 8.09 -16.99
CA GLY A 146 17.55 7.07 -16.03
C GLY A 146 16.29 7.41 -15.21
N ALA A 147 15.59 8.50 -15.54
CA ALA A 147 14.27 8.77 -14.98
C ALA A 147 13.24 7.74 -15.50
N MET A 148 12.47 7.15 -14.58
CA MET A 148 11.49 6.11 -14.88
C MET A 148 10.07 6.72 -14.96
N PRO A 149 9.14 6.15 -15.76
CA PRO A 149 7.75 6.56 -15.74
C PRO A 149 7.15 6.49 -14.34
N MET A 150 6.33 7.48 -13.99
CA MET A 150 5.59 7.51 -12.73
C MET A 150 4.16 7.97 -12.94
N LEU A 151 3.28 7.48 -12.06
CA LEU A 151 1.91 7.94 -11.96
C LEU A 151 1.63 8.34 -10.52
N ALA A 152 1.29 9.61 -10.30
CA ALA A 152 0.84 10.09 -9.01
C ALA A 152 -0.69 10.14 -8.95
N GLU A 153 -1.25 9.74 -7.81
CA GLU A 153 -2.64 10.00 -7.44
C GLU A 153 -2.69 10.65 -6.06
N ALA A 154 -3.68 11.49 -5.82
CA ALA A 154 -3.97 11.96 -4.46
C ALA A 154 -5.46 11.90 -4.13
N TYR A 155 -5.74 11.59 -2.87
CA TYR A 155 -7.06 11.33 -2.32
C TYR A 155 -7.27 12.20 -1.07
N GLN A 156 -8.32 13.02 -1.07
CA GLN A 156 -8.58 14.02 -0.04
C GLN A 156 -9.63 13.52 0.97
N GLY A 157 -9.24 13.44 2.25
CA GLY A 157 -10.15 13.13 3.36
C GLY A 157 -10.29 14.27 4.37
N ARG A 158 -10.78 13.97 5.58
CA ARG A 158 -11.24 14.98 6.56
C ARG A 158 -10.06 15.61 7.33
N GLY A 159 -9.28 16.41 6.63
CA GLY A 159 -8.07 17.04 7.15
C GLY A 159 -6.80 16.22 6.90
N TRP A 160 -6.84 15.23 6.02
CA TRP A 160 -5.65 14.54 5.53
C TRP A 160 -5.72 14.42 4.01
N LEU A 161 -4.59 14.28 3.37
CA LEU A 161 -4.46 13.95 1.96
C LEU A 161 -3.50 12.77 1.85
N MET A 162 -3.95 11.69 1.20
CA MET A 162 -3.09 10.57 0.84
C MET A 162 -2.50 10.85 -0.53
N ARG A 163 -1.17 10.84 -0.64
CA ARG A 163 -0.45 10.85 -1.91
C ARG A 163 0.03 9.43 -2.20
N VAL A 164 -0.22 8.98 -3.42
CA VAL A 164 0.15 7.66 -3.95
C VAL A 164 1.03 7.89 -5.18
N ILE A 165 2.17 7.23 -5.27
CA ILE A 165 3.05 7.29 -6.46
C ILE A 165 3.34 5.88 -6.92
N TYR A 166 2.76 5.47 -8.05
CA TYR A 166 3.04 4.19 -8.70
C TYR A 166 4.30 4.29 -9.57
N ARG A 167 5.08 3.21 -9.58
CA ARG A 167 6.35 3.05 -10.30
C ARG A 167 6.45 1.66 -10.91
N GLY A 168 7.30 1.51 -11.93
CA GLY A 168 7.45 0.25 -12.67
C GLY A 168 6.21 -0.02 -13.53
N ALA A 169 5.76 -1.27 -13.60
CA ALA A 169 4.61 -1.65 -14.44
C ALA A 169 3.34 -0.88 -14.07
N ALA A 170 3.09 -0.64 -12.77
CA ALA A 170 1.93 0.12 -12.30
C ALA A 170 1.96 1.63 -12.62
N ALA A 171 3.02 2.17 -13.23
CA ALA A 171 3.01 3.55 -13.72
C ALA A 171 2.34 3.69 -15.11
N THR A 172 2.32 2.61 -15.91
CA THR A 172 1.92 2.67 -17.34
C THR A 172 0.93 1.59 -17.77
N ASP A 173 0.78 0.49 -17.01
CA ASP A 173 -0.19 -0.58 -17.27
C ASP A 173 -1.26 -0.60 -16.17
N GLU A 174 -2.49 -0.25 -16.55
CA GLU A 174 -3.65 -0.23 -15.67
C GLU A 174 -3.94 -1.61 -15.03
N ALA A 175 -3.74 -2.70 -15.77
CA ALA A 175 -3.97 -4.06 -15.26
C ALA A 175 -2.89 -4.45 -14.23
N ALA A 176 -1.66 -3.98 -14.42
CA ALA A 176 -0.58 -4.14 -13.44
C ALA A 176 -0.70 -3.20 -12.22
N ARG A 177 -1.54 -2.15 -12.34
CA ARG A 177 -1.82 -1.14 -11.32
C ARG A 177 -3.01 -1.48 -10.43
N GLU A 178 -4.06 -2.09 -10.99
CA GLU A 178 -5.36 -2.31 -10.31
C GLU A 178 -5.20 -2.99 -8.93
N CYS A 179 -4.32 -3.98 -8.81
CA CYS A 179 -4.03 -4.67 -7.54
C CYS A 179 -3.51 -3.71 -6.43
N LEU A 180 -2.72 -2.70 -6.80
CA LEU A 180 -2.23 -1.67 -5.88
C LEU A 180 -3.29 -0.58 -5.65
N SER A 181 -4.07 -0.23 -6.68
CA SER A 181 -5.22 0.68 -6.53
C SER A 181 -6.29 0.09 -5.61
N ASP A 182 -6.51 -1.22 -5.59
CA ASP A 182 -7.38 -1.90 -4.63
C ASP A 182 -6.85 -1.88 -3.18
N VAL A 183 -5.52 -1.89 -3.00
CA VAL A 183 -4.92 -1.63 -1.67
C VAL A 183 -5.24 -0.20 -1.22
N VAL A 184 -5.14 0.79 -2.11
CA VAL A 184 -5.48 2.19 -1.84
C VAL A 184 -6.96 2.39 -1.54
N ARG A 185 -7.86 1.84 -2.36
CA ARG A 185 -9.33 1.81 -2.11
C ARG A 185 -9.64 1.11 -0.79
N GLY A 186 -8.87 0.10 -0.45
CA GLY A 186 -8.99 -0.54 0.85
C GLY A 186 -8.63 0.39 2.01
N CYS A 187 -7.49 1.10 1.98
CA CYS A 187 -6.90 1.87 3.10
C CYS A 187 -7.88 2.69 3.96
N VAL A 188 -7.64 2.72 5.28
CA VAL A 188 -8.35 3.60 6.23
C VAL A 188 -7.35 4.53 6.90
N VAL A 189 -7.62 5.84 6.91
CA VAL A 189 -6.75 6.84 7.51
C VAL A 189 -7.27 7.26 8.89
N ARG A 190 -6.38 7.15 9.88
CA ARG A 190 -6.58 7.56 11.27
C ARG A 190 -5.69 8.77 11.55
N ARG A 191 -6.05 9.97 11.07
CA ARG A 191 -5.24 11.19 11.28
C ARG A 191 -4.81 11.40 12.75
N GLY A 192 -5.62 10.94 13.69
CA GLY A 192 -5.41 11.18 15.12
C GLY A 192 -5.78 12.59 15.54
N GLU A 193 -5.49 12.93 16.79
CA GLU A 193 -5.81 14.23 17.39
C GLU A 193 -4.63 15.21 17.41
N GLU A 194 -3.48 14.84 16.81
CA GLU A 194 -2.27 15.66 16.79
C GLU A 194 -2.47 16.97 15.99
N PHE A 195 -2.00 18.07 16.57
CA PHE A 195 -2.01 19.40 15.94
C PHE A 195 -0.88 19.53 14.92
N LEU A 196 -1.13 19.02 13.71
CA LEU A 196 -0.28 19.19 12.53
C LEU A 196 -0.75 20.35 11.67
N ALA A 197 0.19 21.17 11.19
CA ALA A 197 -0.10 22.27 10.27
C ALA A 197 -0.44 21.73 8.87
N PRO A 198 -1.24 22.46 8.07
CA PRO A 198 -1.53 22.04 6.70
C PRO A 198 -0.25 21.99 5.87
N GLY A 199 0.09 20.82 5.32
CA GLY A 199 1.34 20.53 4.62
C GLY A 199 2.26 19.55 5.36
N ASP A 200 2.16 19.45 6.69
CA ASP A 200 3.03 18.58 7.50
C ASP A 200 2.79 17.09 7.20
N THR A 201 3.86 16.29 7.18
CA THR A 201 3.80 14.84 7.08
C THR A 201 3.08 14.25 8.30
N ILE A 202 2.04 13.45 8.07
CA ILE A 202 1.43 12.61 9.11
C ILE A 202 2.25 11.33 9.17
N ALA A 203 3.10 11.19 10.19
CA ALA A 203 4.00 10.05 10.32
C ALA A 203 3.26 8.73 10.54
N LEU A 204 3.79 7.68 9.93
CA LEU A 204 3.37 6.30 10.13
C LEU A 204 4.16 5.67 11.29
N SER A 205 3.56 4.66 11.90
CA SER A 205 4.22 3.77 12.87
C SER A 205 4.79 2.54 12.16
N PRO A 206 5.84 1.92 12.70
CA PRO A 206 6.21 0.56 12.28
C PRO A 206 5.02 -0.38 12.51
N PRO A 207 4.90 -1.48 11.73
CA PRO A 207 3.84 -2.45 11.91
C PRO A 207 3.85 -2.98 13.34
N GLN A 208 2.76 -2.71 14.08
CA GLN A 208 2.58 -3.33 15.37
C GLN A 208 2.30 -4.81 15.14
N ASN A 209 3.10 -5.68 15.76
CA ASN A 209 2.80 -7.11 15.76
C ASN A 209 1.37 -7.30 16.29
N VAL A 210 0.59 -8.12 15.58
CA VAL A 210 -0.71 -8.62 16.06
C VAL A 210 -0.41 -9.61 17.18
N ALA A 211 -0.09 -9.09 18.37
CA ALA A 211 0.37 -9.86 19.51
C ALA A 211 -0.80 -10.63 20.15
N ASP A 212 -0.82 -11.93 19.84
CA ASP A 212 -1.30 -13.01 20.70
C ASP A 212 -2.66 -12.84 21.39
N GLY A 213 -3.73 -13.05 20.63
CA GLY A 213 -5.03 -13.48 21.16
C GLY A 213 -5.03 -14.95 21.58
N THR A 214 -4.17 -15.32 22.54
CA THR A 214 -3.97 -16.67 23.14
C THR A 214 -3.12 -16.41 24.40
N GLU A 215 -3.48 -16.72 25.65
CA GLU A 215 -4.44 -17.65 26.25
C GLU A 215 -4.88 -17.11 27.64
N GLY A 216 -6.04 -17.55 28.15
CA GLY A 216 -6.54 -17.27 29.50
C GLY A 216 -7.72 -18.15 29.89
#